data_AF-A0A946JUC5-F1
#
_entry.id   AF-A0A946JUC5-F1
#
_cell.length_a   1.000
_cell.length_b   1.000
_cell.length_c   1.000
_cell.angle_alpha   90.00
_cell.angle_beta   90.00
_cell.angle_gamma   90.00
#
_symmetry.space_group_name_H-M   'P 1'
#
loop_
_entity.id
_entity.type
_entity.pdbx_description
1 polymer ?
#
loop_
_entity_poly.entity_id
_entity_poly.type
_entity_poly.pdbx_seq_one_letter_code
_entity_poly.pdbx_strand_id
1 'polypeptide(L)'
;MIPILKFINFLLILLLFSCNENEREYKLYYPNGDIRVSGTYVNDKAHGFWEGYYPNGQLKSSGEYYNGELVGHWLWYYEDGSIVKDSTYNYPNSYE
;
A
#
# COMPACT_ATOMS: atom_id res chain seq x y z
N MET A 1 7.44 9.01 45.44
CA MET A 1 8.54 9.17 44.48
C MET A 1 8.30 8.26 43.27
N ILE A 2 7.25 8.52 42.49
CA ILE A 2 6.80 7.77 41.30
C ILE A 2 6.71 8.62 40.00
N PRO A 3 7.09 9.93 39.91
CA PRO A 3 6.78 10.70 38.71
C PRO A 3 7.75 10.45 37.53
N ILE A 4 9.00 10.04 37.79
CA ILE A 4 10.05 9.97 36.75
C ILE A 4 9.86 8.76 35.81
N LEU A 5 9.45 7.60 36.34
CA LEU A 5 9.27 6.38 35.54
C LEU A 5 8.05 6.46 34.61
N LYS A 6 6.98 7.18 35.03
CA LYS A 6 5.82 7.45 34.17
C LYS A 6 6.14 8.44 33.05
N PHE A 7 7.01 9.41 33.32
CA PHE A 7 7.44 10.40 32.32
C PHE A 7 8.34 9.78 31.24
N ILE A 8 9.23 8.86 31.63
CA ILE A 8 10.10 8.13 30.69
C ILE A 8 9.26 7.20 29.79
N ASN A 9 8.24 6.52 30.32
CA ASN A 9 7.36 5.67 29.53
C ASN A 9 6.50 6.50 28.55
N PHE A 10 6.04 7.68 28.96
CA PHE A 10 5.33 8.62 28.08
C PHE A 10 6.23 9.21 26.99
N LEU A 11 7.51 9.51 27.30
CA LEU A 11 8.50 9.98 26.33
C LEU A 11 8.92 8.89 25.33
N LEU A 12 8.97 7.62 25.74
CA LEU A 12 9.22 6.48 24.85
C LEU A 12 8.08 6.29 23.85
N ILE A 13 6.83 6.48 24.30
CA ILE A 13 5.64 6.42 23.42
C ILE A 13 5.70 7.55 22.37
N LEU A 14 6.12 8.76 22.74
CA LEU A 14 6.29 9.88 21.79
C LEU A 14 7.40 9.65 20.75
N LEU A 15 8.47 8.92 21.10
CA LEU A 15 9.55 8.56 20.16
C LEU A 15 9.13 7.46 19.17
N LEU A 16 8.22 6.56 19.57
CA LEU A 16 7.63 5.53 18.71
C LEU A 16 6.71 6.11 17.62
N PHE A 17 6.14 7.31 17.83
CA PHE A 17 5.31 8.00 16.85
C PHE A 17 6.11 8.84 15.83
N SER A 18 7.45 8.88 15.90
CA SER A 18 8.24 9.78 15.04
C SER A 18 8.57 9.26 13.64
N CYS A 19 8.16 8.03 13.27
CA CYS A 19 8.17 7.63 11.86
C CYS A 19 6.90 8.17 11.19
N ASN A 20 6.87 9.49 10.99
CA ASN A 20 5.73 10.18 10.35
C ASN A 20 5.83 9.98 8.82
N GLU A 21 5.63 8.75 8.39
CA GLU A 21 5.36 8.44 6.99
C GLU A 21 3.95 8.96 6.70
N ASN A 22 3.86 9.95 5.81
CA ASN A 22 2.57 10.55 5.44
C ASN A 22 1.81 9.55 4.54
N GLU A 23 1.12 8.60 5.18
CA GLU A 23 0.23 7.66 4.49
C GLU A 23 -1.01 8.41 3.98
N ARG A 24 -1.33 8.23 2.71
CA ARG A 24 -2.56 8.75 2.09
C ARG A 24 -3.25 7.65 1.32
N GLU A 25 -4.49 7.34 1.70
CA GLU A 25 -5.36 6.50 0.88
C GLU A 25 -5.60 7.16 -0.48
N TYR A 26 -5.53 6.36 -1.54
CA TYR A 26 -5.80 6.79 -2.90
C TYR A 26 -6.87 5.91 -3.53
N LYS A 27 -7.86 6.56 -4.14
CA LYS A 27 -8.89 5.92 -4.95
C LYS A 27 -9.06 6.70 -6.23
N LEU A 28 -9.02 5.98 -7.35
CA LEU A 28 -9.39 6.48 -8.66
C LEU A 28 -10.73 5.85 -9.03
N TYR A 29 -11.64 6.63 -9.61
CA TYR A 29 -12.97 6.19 -9.98
C TYR A 29 -13.18 6.26 -11.50
N TYR A 30 -14.04 5.38 -12.02
CA TYR A 30 -14.62 5.50 -13.35
C TYR A 30 -15.68 6.62 -13.38
N PRO A 31 -16.08 7.11 -14.58
CA PRO A 31 -17.11 8.15 -14.69
C PRO A 31 -18.47 7.78 -14.07
N ASN A 32 -18.77 6.49 -13.95
CA ASN A 32 -19.99 5.98 -13.30
C ASN A 32 -19.90 5.96 -11.76
N GLY A 33 -18.75 6.29 -11.18
CA GLY A 33 -18.53 6.31 -9.73
C GLY A 33 -17.93 5.03 -9.15
N ASP A 34 -17.74 3.98 -9.95
CA ASP A 34 -17.13 2.73 -9.49
C ASP A 34 -15.62 2.88 -9.31
N ILE A 35 -15.04 2.14 -8.35
CA ILE A 35 -13.60 2.17 -8.08
C ILE A 35 -12.87 1.56 -9.28
N ARG A 36 -11.87 2.28 -9.79
CA ARG A 36 -10.96 1.85 -10.85
C ARG A 36 -9.63 1.37 -10.28
N VAL A 37 -9.10 2.07 -9.28
CA VAL A 37 -7.84 1.72 -8.59
C VAL A 37 -7.96 2.13 -7.13
N SER A 38 -7.43 1.32 -6.21
CA SER A 38 -7.28 1.66 -4.81
C SER A 38 -5.93 1.21 -4.26
N GLY A 39 -5.40 1.98 -3.32
CA GLY A 39 -4.17 1.66 -2.60
C GLY A 39 -3.72 2.82 -1.71
N THR A 40 -2.46 2.79 -1.28
CA THR A 40 -1.89 3.80 -0.38
C THR A 40 -0.65 4.42 -0.99
N TYR A 41 -0.48 5.73 -0.77
CA TYR A 41 0.78 6.42 -0.97
C TYR A 41 1.46 6.69 0.36
N VAL A 42 2.77 6.47 0.40
CA VAL A 42 3.67 6.87 1.48
C VAL A 42 4.72 7.80 0.90
N ASN A 43 4.87 9.01 1.45
CA ASN A 43 5.84 10.00 0.96
C ASN A 43 5.77 10.20 -0.58
N ASP A 44 4.55 10.34 -1.08
CA ASP A 44 4.22 10.51 -2.52
C ASP A 44 4.59 9.32 -3.43
N LYS A 45 4.91 8.15 -2.86
CA LYS A 45 5.18 6.91 -3.59
C LYS A 45 4.14 5.84 -3.27
N ALA A 46 3.71 5.07 -4.28
CA ALA A 46 2.80 3.95 -4.06
C ALA A 46 3.45 2.94 -3.09
N HIS A 47 2.67 2.51 -2.10
CA HIS A 47 3.15 1.62 -1.05
C HIS A 47 2.02 0.71 -0.57
N GLY A 48 2.38 -0.50 -0.15
CA GLY A 48 1.44 -1.50 0.36
C GLY A 48 0.64 -2.16 -0.74
N PHE A 49 -0.51 -2.71 -0.38
CA PHE A 49 -1.36 -3.45 -1.31
C PHE A 49 -2.17 -2.52 -2.21
N TRP A 50 -2.23 -2.89 -3.49
CA TRP A 50 -2.92 -2.15 -4.54
C TRP A 50 -3.80 -3.07 -5.36
N GLU A 51 -4.96 -2.54 -5.73
CA GLU A 51 -5.92 -3.23 -6.58
C GLU A 51 -6.37 -2.31 -7.70
N GLY A 52 -6.57 -2.91 -8.88
CA GLY A 52 -7.21 -2.27 -10.02
C GLY A 52 -8.41 -3.10 -10.45
N TYR A 53 -9.45 -2.43 -10.94
CA TYR A 53 -10.72 -3.05 -11.31
C TYR A 53 -11.15 -2.64 -12.72
N TYR A 54 -11.85 -3.52 -13.41
CA TYR A 54 -12.56 -3.22 -14.66
C TYR A 54 -13.85 -2.42 -14.38
N PRO A 55 -14.45 -1.75 -15.40
CA PRO A 55 -15.69 -0.99 -15.22
C PRO A 55 -16.88 -1.82 -14.74
N ASN A 56 -16.84 -3.15 -14.91
CA ASN A 56 -17.85 -4.08 -14.41
C ASN A 56 -17.61 -4.52 -12.95
N GLY A 57 -16.60 -3.94 -12.28
CA GLY A 57 -16.21 -4.23 -10.89
C GLY A 57 -15.33 -5.47 -10.71
N GLN A 58 -15.00 -6.21 -11.77
CA GLN A 58 -14.13 -7.38 -11.67
C GLN A 58 -12.67 -6.95 -11.46
N LEU A 59 -11.95 -7.74 -10.67
CA LEU A 59 -10.54 -7.49 -10.37
C LEU A 59 -9.72 -7.56 -11.67
N LYS A 60 -8.95 -6.52 -11.93
CA LYS A 60 -8.08 -6.39 -13.09
C LYS A 60 -6.62 -6.68 -12.74
N SER A 61 -6.20 -6.25 -11.55
CA SER A 61 -4.85 -6.48 -11.06
C SER A 61 -4.79 -6.35 -9.55
N SER A 62 -3.93 -7.12 -8.90
CA SER A 62 -3.62 -6.95 -7.48
C SER A 62 -2.17 -7.30 -7.18
N GLY A 63 -1.61 -6.65 -6.16
CA GLY A 63 -0.27 -6.92 -5.67
C GLY A 63 0.25 -5.79 -4.79
N GLU A 64 1.54 -5.82 -4.46
CA GLU A 64 2.14 -4.86 -3.54
C GLU A 64 3.10 -3.90 -4.25
N TYR A 65 3.10 -2.66 -3.79
CA TYR A 65 4.14 -1.69 -4.09
C TYR A 65 5.01 -1.43 -2.87
N TYR A 66 6.30 -1.21 -3.09
CA TYR A 66 7.22 -0.67 -2.11
C TYR A 66 8.00 0.48 -2.73
N ASN A 67 7.83 1.69 -2.17
CA ASN A 67 8.48 2.91 -2.66
C ASN A 67 8.27 3.17 -4.17
N GLY A 68 7.06 2.86 -4.67
CA GLY A 68 6.67 3.07 -6.06
C GLY A 68 7.03 1.93 -7.01
N GLU A 69 7.69 0.86 -6.53
CA GLU A 69 8.07 -0.29 -7.33
C GLU A 69 7.18 -1.50 -7.03
N LEU A 70 6.88 -2.31 -8.04
CA LEU A 70 6.14 -3.57 -7.88
C LEU A 70 7.01 -4.55 -7.07
N VAL A 71 6.46 -5.10 -6.00
CA VAL A 71 7.11 -6.11 -5.16
C VAL A 71 6.14 -7.24 -4.84
N GLY A 72 6.68 -8.37 -4.37
CA GLY A 72 5.89 -9.51 -3.97
C GLY A 72 5.14 -10.14 -5.15
N HIS A 73 3.99 -10.75 -4.87
CA HIS A 73 3.18 -11.45 -5.86
C HIS A 73 2.21 -10.50 -6.53
N TRP A 74 2.21 -10.50 -7.86
CA TRP A 74 1.28 -9.73 -8.68
C TRP A 74 0.49 -10.63 -9.60
N LEU A 75 -0.82 -10.40 -9.61
CA LEU A 75 -1.77 -11.05 -10.49
C LEU A 75 -2.46 -10.03 -11.37
N TRP A 76 -2.64 -10.38 -12.64
CA TRP A 76 -3.41 -9.63 -13.60
C TRP A 76 -4.44 -10.55 -14.24
N TYR A 77 -5.63 -10.02 -14.45
CA TYR A 77 -6.78 -10.78 -14.93
C TYR A 77 -7.39 -10.13 -16.17
N TYR A 78 -7.99 -10.95 -17.04
CA TYR A 78 -8.89 -10.50 -18.08
C TYR A 78 -10.25 -10.15 -17.44
N GLU A 79 -11.13 -9.50 -18.21
CA GLU A 79 -12.48 -9.18 -17.71
C GLU A 79 -13.26 -10.44 -17.31
N ASP A 80 -13.06 -11.58 -17.97
CA ASP A 80 -13.72 -12.84 -17.58
C ASP A 80 -13.17 -13.47 -16.28
N GLY A 81 -12.14 -12.86 -15.66
CA GLY A 81 -11.48 -13.34 -14.45
C GLY A 81 -10.36 -14.35 -14.70
N SER A 82 -10.08 -14.72 -15.95
CA SER A 82 -8.94 -15.60 -16.26
C SER A 82 -7.61 -14.86 -16.09
N ILE A 83 -6.56 -15.59 -15.70
CA ILE A 83 -5.24 -15.00 -15.42
C ILE A 83 -4.58 -14.59 -16.73
N VAL A 84 -4.26 -13.30 -16.85
CA VAL A 84 -3.42 -12.74 -17.92
C VAL A 84 -1.95 -13.00 -17.61
N LYS A 85 -1.57 -12.75 -16.36
CA LYS A 85 -0.19 -12.79 -15.91
C LYS A 85 -0.13 -13.06 -14.41
N ASP A 86 0.83 -13.88 -14.05
CA ASP A 86 1.22 -14.19 -12.68
C ASP A 86 2.73 -13.96 -12.59
N SER A 87 3.18 -13.09 -11.70
CA SER A 87 4.60 -12.79 -11.55
C SER A 87 4.96 -12.39 -10.14
N THR A 88 6.16 -12.78 -9.71
CA THR A 88 6.73 -12.39 -8.42
C THR A 88 7.90 -11.43 -8.66
N TYR A 89 7.90 -10.31 -7.96
CA TYR A 89 8.94 -9.29 -8.02
C TYR A 89 9.68 -9.24 -6.68
N ASN A 90 11.00 -9.08 -6.76
CA ASN A 90 11.83 -8.96 -5.58
C ASN A 90 11.63 -7.58 -4.95
N TYR A 91 11.73 -7.52 -3.62
CA TYR A 91 11.87 -6.25 -2.93
C TYR A 91 13.24 -5.66 -3.31
N PRO A 92 13.33 -4.35 -3.58
CA PRO A 92 14.61 -3.71 -3.81
C PRO A 92 15.50 -3.97 -2.58
N ASN A 93 16.76 -4.32 -2.82
CA ASN A 93 17.71 -4.59 -1.75
C ASN A 93 17.73 -3.38 -0.80
N SER A 94 17.26 -3.56 0.43
CA SER A 94 17.13 -2.48 1.43
C SER A 94 18.48 -2.05 2.03
N TYR A 95 19.60 -2.38 1.38
CA TYR A 95 20.95 -2.10 1.84
C TYR A 95 21.87 -1.81 0.65
N GLU A 96 22.09 -0.52 0.37
CA GLU A 96 23.43 0.09 0.35
C GLU A 96 23.35 1.47 1.01
#